data_AF-A0A835H5T5-F1
#
_entry.id   AF-A0A835H5T5-F1
#
_cell.length_a   1.000
_cell.length_b   1.000
_cell.length_c   1.000
_cell.angle_alpha   90.00
_cell.angle_beta   90.00
_cell.angle_gamma   90.00
#
_symmetry.space_group_name_H-M   'P 1'
#
loop_
_entity.id
_entity.type
_entity.pdbx_description
1 polymer ?
#
loop_
_entity_poly.entity_id
_entity_poly.type
_entity_poly.pdbx_seq_one_letter_code
_entity_poly.pdbx_strand_id
1 'polypeptide(L)'
;MTNAPMVLTQDCDMYSNDPQTPLRALCYILDPTKASSDLAYIQFPQRFHGINKNDIYASELKRLFQINPRGMDGLAGPNYVGSGCFFLRRALFGGPLSALSPEIPELNPNHVVDKSIQSEAVMALAHNVASCKFEDQTNWGSKMGFRYGSLVEDYFSGYRLLCEGWKSVFCDPDRPAFLGDVPITLNDSLSQTRRWCVGLLEVTFSKYCPITFGVRSKGLFMGLAFAHYAFWPIYSVPITIYGILPPLALINGVSMFPKVRLYLTN
;
A
#
# COMPACT_ATOMS: atom_id res chain seq x y z
N MET A 1 11.10 22.18 -13.80
CA MET A 1 10.85 20.95 -13.03
C MET A 1 12.03 20.65 -12.11
N THR A 2 11.86 19.91 -11.01
CA THR A 2 12.95 19.48 -10.10
C THR A 2 13.22 17.98 -10.24
N ASN A 3 14.43 17.53 -9.89
CA ASN A 3 14.77 16.10 -9.79
C ASN A 3 15.04 15.71 -8.33
N ALA A 4 14.09 16.03 -7.43
CA ALA A 4 14.27 15.75 -6.01
C ALA A 4 14.43 14.23 -5.78
N PRO A 5 15.39 13.77 -4.94
CA PRO A 5 15.64 12.35 -4.69
C PRO A 5 14.51 11.68 -3.91
N MET A 6 13.59 12.47 -3.37
CA MET A 6 12.43 12.01 -2.61
C MET A 6 11.14 12.57 -3.23
N VAL A 7 10.09 11.76 -3.19
CA VAL A 7 8.74 12.11 -3.66
C VAL A 7 7.75 11.80 -2.54
N LEU A 8 6.96 12.79 -2.14
CA LEU A 8 5.83 12.59 -1.23
C LEU A 8 4.58 12.27 -2.04
N THR A 9 3.90 11.16 -1.73
CA THR A 9 2.56 10.88 -2.23
C THR A 9 1.53 11.35 -1.21
N GLN A 10 0.55 12.11 -1.68
CA GLN A 10 -0.47 12.70 -0.83
C GLN A 10 -1.74 12.96 -1.65
N ASP A 11 -2.86 12.41 -1.18
CA ASP A 11 -4.17 12.62 -1.77
C ASP A 11 -4.74 14.01 -1.41
N CYS A 12 -5.71 14.47 -2.20
CA CYS A 12 -6.29 15.81 -2.05
C CYS A 12 -7.15 16.01 -0.79
N ASP A 13 -7.65 14.91 -0.23
CA ASP A 13 -8.41 14.85 1.02
C ASP A 13 -7.49 14.67 2.26
N MET A 14 -6.17 14.70 2.05
CA MET A 14 -5.16 14.55 3.10
C MET A 14 -4.25 15.77 3.16
N TYR A 15 -4.03 16.34 4.35
CA TYR A 15 -3.10 17.44 4.59
C TYR A 15 -1.98 17.09 5.57
N SER A 16 -0.86 17.79 5.45
CA SER A 16 0.29 17.67 6.35
C SER A 16 -0.03 18.37 7.68
N ASN A 17 -0.05 17.62 8.77
CA ASN A 17 -0.45 18.09 10.09
C ASN A 17 0.74 18.31 11.05
N ASP A 18 1.84 17.54 10.93
CA ASP A 18 3.05 17.75 11.73
C ASP A 18 4.16 18.38 10.87
N PRO A 19 4.59 19.63 11.14
CA PRO A 19 5.68 20.27 10.40
C PRO A 19 7.04 19.57 10.57
N GLN A 20 7.19 18.70 11.56
CA GLN A 20 8.40 17.88 11.75
C GLN A 20 8.44 16.65 10.84
N THR A 21 7.35 16.33 10.12
CA THR A 21 7.25 15.13 9.27
C THR A 21 8.39 15.02 8.26
N PRO A 22 8.76 16.07 7.48
CA PRO A 22 9.87 15.97 6.55
C PRO A 22 11.20 15.67 7.24
N LEU A 23 11.45 16.27 8.41
CA LEU A 23 12.66 16.01 9.20
C LEU A 23 12.71 14.55 9.66
N ARG A 24 11.58 14.00 10.13
CA ARG A 24 11.48 12.58 10.52
C ARG A 24 11.77 11.65 9.35
N ALA A 25 11.21 11.94 8.17
CA ALA A 25 11.49 11.16 6.96
C ALA A 25 12.99 11.21 6.60
N LEU A 26 13.60 12.39 6.64
CA LEU A 26 15.03 12.58 6.41
C LEU A 26 15.90 11.80 7.40
N CYS A 27 15.50 11.69 8.67
CA CYS A 27 16.23 10.89 9.65
C CYS A 27 16.39 9.43 9.20
N TYR A 28 15.36 8.80 8.62
CA TYR A 28 15.49 7.42 8.12
C TYR A 28 16.31 7.33 6.84
N ILE A 29 16.17 8.32 5.95
CA ILE A 29 16.85 8.35 4.64
C ILE A 29 18.34 8.62 4.78
N LEU A 30 18.74 9.44 5.75
CA LEU A 30 20.12 9.88 5.94
C LEU A 30 20.87 9.07 6.99
N ASP A 31 20.19 8.20 7.74
CA ASP A 31 20.81 7.35 8.77
C ASP A 31 21.78 6.35 8.11
N PRO A 32 23.10 6.43 8.31
CA PRO A 32 24.05 5.52 7.64
C PRO A 32 23.84 4.02 7.95
N THR A 33 23.12 3.70 9.02
CA THR A 33 22.81 2.34 9.45
C THR A 33 21.46 1.81 8.92
N LYS A 34 20.52 2.71 8.57
CA LYS A 34 19.17 2.38 8.05
C LYS A 34 18.90 2.88 6.63
N ALA A 35 19.68 3.83 6.14
CA ALA A 35 19.90 4.18 4.75
C ALA A 35 20.64 3.01 4.09
N SER A 36 20.00 1.85 4.14
CA SER A 36 20.40 0.75 3.31
C SER A 36 20.24 1.23 1.86
N SER A 37 21.08 0.69 0.99
CA SER A 37 20.84 0.72 -0.44
C SER A 37 19.50 0.06 -0.86
N ASP A 38 18.72 -0.45 0.10
CA ASP A 38 17.48 -1.18 -0.10
C ASP A 38 16.23 -0.51 0.52
N LEU A 39 16.28 0.73 1.03
CA LEU A 39 15.07 1.47 1.44
C LEU A 39 14.33 2.02 0.20
N ALA A 40 13.03 1.73 0.08
CA ALA A 40 12.18 2.28 -0.98
C ALA A 40 11.33 3.46 -0.53
N TYR A 41 10.69 3.33 0.63
CA TYR A 41 9.77 4.37 1.11
C TYR A 41 9.53 4.31 2.62
N ILE A 42 9.06 5.44 3.16
CA ILE A 42 8.64 5.60 4.55
C ILE A 42 7.14 5.92 4.56
N GLN A 43 6.36 5.00 5.11
CA GLN A 43 4.91 5.14 5.24
C GLN A 43 4.56 5.72 6.60
N PHE A 44 3.77 6.78 6.61
CA PHE A 44 3.13 7.31 7.81
C PHE A 44 1.68 6.81 7.88
N PRO A 45 1.09 6.69 9.08
CA PRO A 45 -0.31 6.31 9.21
C PRO A 45 -1.21 7.37 8.59
N GLN A 46 -2.20 6.94 7.81
CA GLN A 46 -3.35 7.78 7.49
C GLN A 46 -4.25 7.83 8.73
N ARG A 47 -4.50 9.05 9.21
CA ARG A 47 -5.40 9.31 10.33
C ARG A 47 -6.45 10.31 9.86
N PHE A 48 -7.64 10.24 10.42
CA PHE A 48 -8.76 11.03 9.94
C PHE A 48 -9.39 11.86 11.05
N HIS A 49 -9.96 13.01 10.69
CA HIS A 49 -10.73 13.86 11.59
C HIS A 49 -12.22 13.81 11.28
N GLY A 50 -13.04 14.43 12.14
CA GLY A 50 -14.49 14.49 11.95
C GLY A 50 -15.24 13.17 12.22
N ILE A 51 -14.55 12.15 12.74
CA ILE A 51 -15.18 10.88 13.11
C ILE A 51 -16.03 11.09 14.37
N ASN A 52 -17.30 10.68 14.30
CA ASN A 52 -18.20 10.79 15.43
C ASN A 52 -17.87 9.74 16.52
N LYS A 53 -18.34 9.97 17.75
CA LYS A 53 -18.06 9.09 18.91
C LYS A 53 -18.43 7.62 18.70
N ASN A 54 -19.44 7.34 17.87
CA ASN A 54 -19.95 6.00 17.66
C ASN A 54 -19.22 5.23 16.55
N ASP A 55 -18.56 5.96 15.63
CA ASP A 55 -17.86 5.46 14.45
C ASP A 55 -18.54 4.24 13.80
N ILE A 56 -19.83 4.39 13.46
CA ILE A 56 -20.67 3.27 13.00
C ILE A 56 -20.22 2.65 11.66
N TYR A 57 -19.35 3.34 10.92
CA TYR A 57 -18.75 2.83 9.67
C TYR A 57 -17.32 2.31 9.87
N ALA A 58 -16.78 2.34 11.10
CA ALA A 58 -15.41 1.98 11.43
C ALA A 58 -14.37 2.72 10.56
N SER A 59 -14.62 4.02 10.32
CA SER A 59 -13.87 4.87 9.40
C SER A 59 -12.45 5.20 9.89
N GLU A 60 -12.13 4.93 11.17
CA GLU A 60 -10.75 5.08 11.65
C GLU A 60 -9.77 4.12 10.97
N LEU A 61 -10.24 2.96 10.48
CA LEU A 61 -9.46 1.95 9.74
C LEU A 61 -8.12 1.58 10.42
N LYS A 62 -8.07 1.63 11.76
CA LYS A 62 -6.85 1.44 12.58
C LYS A 62 -6.06 0.19 12.24
N ARG A 63 -6.75 -0.90 11.86
CA ARG A 63 -6.08 -2.15 11.47
C ARG A 63 -5.16 -1.96 10.28
N LEU A 64 -5.65 -1.31 9.22
CA LEU A 64 -4.91 -1.09 7.98
C LEU A 64 -3.79 -0.07 8.17
N PHE A 65 -4.07 1.04 8.86
CA PHE A 65 -3.15 2.19 8.88
C PHE A 65 -2.22 2.27 10.10
N GLN A 66 -2.50 1.56 11.19
CA GLN A 66 -1.72 1.67 12.44
C GLN A 66 -1.28 0.33 13.02
N ILE A 67 -2.18 -0.66 13.10
CA ILE A 67 -1.90 -1.91 13.81
C ILE A 67 -1.05 -2.85 12.95
N ASN A 68 -1.53 -3.20 11.76
CA ASN A 68 -0.84 -4.15 10.91
C ASN A 68 0.52 -3.62 10.40
N PRO A 69 0.65 -2.34 9.99
CA PRO A 69 1.94 -1.78 9.57
C PRO A 69 3.04 -1.94 10.61
N ARG A 70 2.74 -1.74 11.91
CA ARG A 70 3.71 -1.96 13.01
C ARG A 70 4.20 -3.41 13.07
N GLY A 71 3.33 -4.38 12.81
CA GLY A 71 3.72 -5.79 12.75
C GLY A 71 4.60 -6.11 11.54
N MET A 72 4.28 -5.53 10.38
CA MET A 72 5.06 -5.71 9.15
C MET A 72 6.43 -5.00 9.21
N ASP A 73 6.53 -3.89 9.96
CA ASP A 73 7.76 -3.13 10.14
C ASP A 73 8.87 -3.94 10.84
N GLY A 74 8.47 -4.88 11.72
CA GLY A 74 9.39 -5.85 12.33
C GLY A 74 9.97 -6.89 11.35
N LEU A 75 9.48 -6.94 10.11
CA LEU A 75 9.95 -7.85 9.07
C LEU A 75 10.74 -7.11 7.99
N ALA A 76 10.05 -6.50 7.03
CA ALA A 76 10.68 -5.81 5.90
C ALA A 76 10.06 -4.43 5.62
N GLY A 77 9.17 -3.98 6.49
CA GLY A 77 8.44 -2.74 6.33
C GLY A 77 6.97 -2.93 5.97
N PRO A 78 6.15 -1.87 6.16
CA PRO A 78 4.74 -1.88 5.84
C PRO A 78 4.49 -1.80 4.33
N ASN A 79 3.26 -2.07 3.93
CA ASN A 79 2.84 -1.79 2.57
C ASN A 79 2.69 -0.28 2.30
N TYR A 80 2.71 0.10 1.02
CA TYR A 80 2.26 1.41 0.55
C TYR A 80 0.74 1.42 0.45
N VAL A 81 0.11 2.50 0.93
CA VAL A 81 -1.36 2.62 1.05
C VAL A 81 -1.91 3.92 0.44
N GLY A 82 -1.21 4.51 -0.54
CA GLY A 82 -1.70 5.61 -1.37
C GLY A 82 -1.25 7.01 -0.93
N SER A 83 -1.36 7.33 0.35
CA SER A 83 -1.10 8.68 0.87
C SER A 83 -0.19 8.67 2.11
N GLY A 84 0.48 9.80 2.36
CA GLY A 84 1.36 10.00 3.51
C GLY A 84 2.66 9.19 3.41
N CYS A 85 3.20 9.03 2.21
CA CYS A 85 4.35 8.17 1.96
C CYS A 85 5.48 8.92 1.27
N PHE A 86 6.70 8.85 1.83
CA PHE A 86 7.89 9.40 1.19
C PHE A 86 8.66 8.30 0.47
N PHE A 87 8.60 8.31 -0.86
CA PHE A 87 9.38 7.43 -1.72
C PHE A 87 10.76 8.01 -1.98
N LEU A 88 11.77 7.14 -1.98
CA LEU A 88 13.03 7.42 -2.63
C LEU A 88 12.85 7.24 -4.14
N ARG A 89 13.12 8.29 -4.92
CA ARG A 89 12.96 8.29 -6.38
C ARG A 89 13.64 7.09 -7.02
N ARG A 90 14.84 6.72 -6.52
CA ARG A 90 15.60 5.56 -6.99
C ARG A 90 14.79 4.25 -6.98
N ALA A 91 13.90 4.05 -6.01
CA ALA A 91 13.10 2.83 -5.92
C ALA A 91 12.07 2.68 -7.05
N LEU A 92 11.70 3.79 -7.70
CA LEU A 92 10.83 3.77 -8.88
C LEU A 92 11.56 3.37 -10.16
N PHE A 93 12.88 3.12 -10.11
CA PHE A 93 13.72 2.83 -11.27
C PHE A 93 14.36 1.43 -11.13
N GLY A 94 13.52 0.43 -10.85
CA GLY A 94 13.93 -0.98 -10.72
C GLY A 94 14.35 -1.40 -9.31
N GLY A 95 14.76 -2.67 -9.17
CA GLY A 95 15.15 -3.25 -7.89
C GLY A 95 16.43 -2.64 -7.32
N PRO A 96 16.74 -2.88 -6.03
CA PRO A 96 17.94 -2.33 -5.40
C PRO A 96 19.22 -2.86 -6.07
N LEU A 97 19.25 -4.15 -6.44
CA LEU A 97 20.36 -4.80 -7.16
C LEU A 97 20.21 -4.80 -8.69
N SER A 98 19.07 -4.34 -9.20
CA SER A 98 18.71 -4.35 -10.63
C SER A 98 18.21 -2.97 -11.06
N ALA A 99 19.06 -1.96 -10.85
CA ALA A 99 18.80 -0.59 -11.24
C ALA A 99 18.50 -0.50 -12.75
N LEU A 100 17.49 0.28 -13.11
CA LEU A 100 17.16 0.60 -14.49
C LEU A 100 17.47 2.07 -14.74
N SER A 101 18.24 2.33 -15.78
CA SER A 101 18.45 3.69 -16.27
C SER A 101 17.36 4.04 -17.28
N PRO A 102 16.72 5.21 -17.17
CA PRO A 102 15.84 5.69 -18.22
C PRO A 102 16.65 5.99 -19.48
N GLU A 103 16.01 5.88 -20.64
CA GLU A 103 16.63 6.19 -21.93
C GLU A 103 17.04 7.66 -22.03
N ILE A 104 16.22 8.55 -21.45
CA ILE A 104 16.49 9.98 -21.34
C ILE A 104 17.36 10.21 -20.09
N PRO A 105 18.63 10.65 -20.23
CA PRO A 105 19.55 10.82 -19.11
C PRO A 105 19.07 11.79 -18.04
N GLU A 106 18.34 12.83 -18.43
CA GLU A 106 17.78 13.86 -17.55
C GLU A 106 16.73 13.30 -16.58
N LEU A 107 16.15 12.14 -16.88
CA LEU A 107 15.18 11.46 -16.00
C LEU A 107 15.86 10.55 -14.97
N ASN A 108 17.17 10.37 -15.06
CA ASN A 108 17.88 9.49 -14.13
C ASN A 108 17.73 10.01 -12.68
N PRO A 109 17.43 9.16 -11.69
CA PRO A 109 17.30 9.58 -10.30
C PRO A 109 18.51 10.33 -9.73
N ASN A 110 19.70 10.09 -10.29
CA ASN A 110 20.95 10.72 -9.87
C ASN A 110 21.35 11.92 -10.74
N HIS A 111 20.52 12.31 -11.71
CA HIS A 111 20.81 13.44 -12.58
C HIS A 111 20.75 14.75 -11.79
N VAL A 112 21.87 15.49 -11.78
CA VAL A 112 21.95 16.82 -11.17
C VAL A 112 21.37 17.84 -12.14
N VAL A 113 20.29 18.51 -11.72
CA VAL A 113 19.64 19.54 -12.52
C VAL A 113 20.52 20.79 -12.55
N ASP A 114 20.94 21.19 -13.75
CA ASP A 114 21.79 22.36 -14.01
C ASP A 114 21.03 23.51 -14.67
N LYS A 115 19.84 23.25 -15.23
CA LYS A 115 18.98 24.22 -15.90
C LYS A 115 17.89 24.78 -14.97
N SER A 116 17.50 26.03 -15.21
CA SER A 116 16.34 26.64 -14.55
C SER A 116 15.06 25.85 -14.83
N ILE A 117 14.19 25.79 -13.82
CA ILE A 117 12.86 25.17 -13.87
C ILE A 117 12.02 25.73 -15.03
N GLN A 118 12.23 27.00 -15.40
CA GLN A 118 11.51 27.71 -16.45
C GLN A 118 12.20 27.67 -17.81
N SER A 119 13.33 26.97 -17.95
CA SER A 119 14.03 26.90 -19.23
C SER A 119 13.18 26.16 -20.27
N GLU A 120 13.24 26.65 -21.51
CA GLU A 120 12.48 26.09 -22.63
C GLU A 120 12.78 24.60 -22.84
N ALA A 121 14.05 24.19 -22.70
CA ALA A 121 14.44 22.79 -22.78
C ALA A 121 13.78 21.91 -21.71
N VAL A 122 13.70 22.39 -20.46
CA VAL A 122 13.04 21.65 -19.36
C VAL A 122 11.53 21.55 -19.60
N MET A 123 10.92 22.62 -20.13
CA MET A 123 9.49 22.62 -20.45
C MET A 123 9.16 21.73 -21.65
N ALA A 124 9.99 21.75 -22.70
CA ALA A 124 9.85 20.87 -23.86
C ALA A 124 10.01 19.39 -23.47
N LEU A 125 10.99 19.08 -22.62
CA LEU A 125 11.15 17.73 -22.08
C LEU A 125 9.95 17.32 -21.22
N ALA A 126 9.47 18.20 -20.34
CA ALA A 126 8.29 17.94 -19.51
C ALA A 126 7.04 17.64 -20.38
N HIS A 127 6.84 18.38 -21.47
CA HIS A 127 5.77 18.13 -22.43
C HIS A 127 5.95 16.77 -23.14
N ASN A 128 7.18 16.42 -23.52
CA ASN A 128 7.47 15.13 -24.15
C ASN A 128 7.16 13.95 -23.22
N VAL A 129 7.63 13.99 -21.96
CA VAL A 129 7.41 12.88 -21.01
C VAL A 129 5.96 12.79 -20.51
N ALA A 130 5.19 13.86 -20.63
CA ALA A 130 3.75 13.87 -20.35
C ALA A 130 2.89 13.42 -21.54
N SER A 131 3.50 13.10 -22.69
CA SER A 131 2.80 12.62 -23.88
C SER A 131 2.13 11.27 -23.62
N CYS A 132 0.93 11.07 -24.18
CA CYS A 132 0.19 9.80 -24.08
C CYS A 132 0.92 8.59 -24.69
N LYS A 133 1.93 8.82 -25.53
CA LYS A 133 2.73 7.77 -26.16
C LYS A 133 4.04 7.48 -25.42
N PHE A 134 4.38 8.27 -24.40
CA PHE A 134 5.70 8.20 -23.77
C PHE A 134 5.98 6.82 -23.17
N GLU A 135 4.95 6.18 -22.62
CA GLU A 135 5.08 4.89 -21.95
C GLU A 135 4.91 3.69 -22.90
N ASP A 136 4.51 3.93 -24.15
CA ASP A 136 4.26 2.86 -25.12
C ASP A 136 5.55 2.06 -25.39
N GLN A 137 5.45 0.73 -25.30
CA GLN A 137 6.57 -0.20 -25.43
C GLN A 137 7.76 0.04 -24.47
N THR A 138 7.55 0.80 -23.40
CA THR A 138 8.59 1.04 -22.37
C THR A 138 8.44 0.12 -21.16
N ASN A 139 9.38 0.24 -20.21
CA ASN A 139 9.32 -0.47 -18.92
C ASN A 139 8.47 0.25 -17.85
N TRP A 140 7.89 1.42 -18.15
CA TRP A 140 6.98 2.12 -17.23
C TRP A 140 5.76 1.26 -16.92
N GLY A 141 5.31 1.29 -15.66
CA GLY A 141 4.19 0.46 -15.21
C GLY A 141 4.54 -1.01 -14.95
N SER A 142 5.52 -1.58 -15.65
CA SER A 142 5.88 -3.00 -15.52
C SER A 142 7.08 -3.23 -14.60
N LYS A 143 8.15 -2.43 -14.76
CA LYS A 143 9.39 -2.50 -13.97
C LYS A 143 9.86 -1.14 -13.44
N MET A 144 9.36 -0.05 -13.99
CA MET A 144 9.62 1.32 -13.57
C MET A 144 8.32 2.02 -13.15
N GLY A 145 8.45 3.05 -12.31
CA GLY A 145 7.32 3.76 -11.73
C GLY A 145 6.45 2.92 -10.81
N PHE A 146 5.22 3.38 -10.62
CA PHE A 146 4.14 2.60 -10.02
C PHE A 146 3.74 1.44 -10.94
N ARG A 147 3.23 0.35 -10.37
CA ARG A 147 3.02 -0.94 -11.04
C ARG A 147 1.59 -1.07 -11.55
N TYR A 148 1.43 -1.36 -12.83
CA TYR A 148 0.13 -1.50 -13.48
C TYR A 148 -0.48 -2.89 -13.25
N GLY A 149 -1.81 -2.95 -13.29
CA GLY A 149 -2.55 -4.22 -13.34
C GLY A 149 -3.43 -4.51 -12.13
N SER A 150 -3.68 -3.55 -11.25
CA SER A 150 -4.68 -3.67 -10.19
C SER A 150 -5.35 -2.33 -9.88
N LEU A 151 -6.63 -2.36 -9.51
CA LEU A 151 -7.36 -1.20 -8.96
C LEU A 151 -6.84 -0.73 -7.60
N VAL A 152 -6.05 -1.56 -6.90
CA VAL A 152 -5.29 -1.20 -5.70
C VAL A 152 -3.81 -1.09 -6.05
N GLU A 153 -3.51 -0.18 -6.98
CA GLU A 153 -2.16 0.11 -7.45
C GLU A 153 -1.21 0.39 -6.29
N ASP A 154 -1.65 1.15 -5.29
CA ASP A 154 -0.91 1.43 -4.07
C ASP A 154 -0.38 0.15 -3.39
N TYR A 155 -1.30 -0.76 -3.05
CA TYR A 155 -0.98 -2.04 -2.46
C TYR A 155 -0.06 -2.84 -3.38
N PHE A 156 -0.38 -2.87 -4.66
CA PHE A 156 0.30 -3.70 -5.63
C PHE A 156 1.74 -3.22 -5.87
N SER A 157 1.96 -1.92 -6.00
CA SER A 157 3.27 -1.29 -6.13
C SER A 157 4.13 -1.50 -4.90
N GLY A 158 3.60 -1.23 -3.71
CA GLY A 158 4.31 -1.47 -2.46
C GLY A 158 4.74 -2.94 -2.34
N TYR A 159 3.82 -3.87 -2.56
CA TYR A 159 4.09 -5.30 -2.58
C TYR A 159 5.16 -5.71 -3.59
N ARG A 160 5.07 -5.21 -4.83
CA ARG A 160 6.00 -5.52 -5.92
C ARG A 160 7.40 -5.01 -5.61
N LEU A 161 7.54 -3.78 -5.11
CA LEU A 161 8.82 -3.22 -4.70
C LEU A 161 9.48 -4.08 -3.61
N LEU A 162 8.72 -4.47 -2.58
CA LEU A 162 9.24 -5.33 -1.52
C LEU A 162 9.67 -6.69 -2.08
N CYS A 163 8.89 -7.31 -2.97
CA CYS A 163 9.26 -8.55 -3.65
C CYS A 163 10.49 -8.42 -4.56
N GLU A 164 10.77 -7.22 -5.08
CA GLU A 164 11.97 -6.92 -5.87
C GLU A 164 13.23 -6.73 -5.00
N GLY A 165 13.08 -6.78 -3.67
CA GLY A 165 14.17 -6.75 -2.70
C GLY A 165 14.24 -5.47 -1.88
N TRP A 166 13.38 -4.49 -2.15
CA TRP A 166 13.30 -3.28 -1.34
C TRP A 166 12.72 -3.57 0.06
N LYS A 167 12.96 -2.63 0.97
CA LYS A 167 12.35 -2.52 2.28
C LYS A 167 11.62 -1.19 2.40
N SER A 168 10.72 -1.12 3.36
CA SER A 168 10.04 0.12 3.74
C SER A 168 10.14 0.32 5.25
N VAL A 169 9.74 1.50 5.71
CA VAL A 169 9.70 1.84 7.13
C VAL A 169 8.33 2.38 7.48
N PHE A 170 7.81 2.00 8.65
CA PHE A 170 6.64 2.62 9.25
C PHE A 170 7.06 3.69 10.27
N CYS A 171 6.64 4.94 10.06
CA CYS A 171 6.88 6.04 11.01
C CYS A 171 5.56 6.53 11.59
N ASP A 172 5.35 6.30 12.88
CA ASP A 172 4.10 6.61 13.60
C ASP A 172 4.37 7.58 14.77
N PRO A 173 4.51 8.89 14.48
CA PRO A 173 4.71 9.88 15.53
C PRO A 173 3.46 10.08 16.41
N ASP A 174 3.67 10.57 17.63
CA ASP A 174 2.58 10.84 18.58
C ASP A 174 1.54 11.81 17.98
N ARG A 175 2.04 12.93 17.42
CA ARG A 175 1.23 13.84 16.61
C ARG A 175 1.01 13.20 15.24
N PRO A 176 -0.25 13.04 14.77
CA PRO A 176 -0.53 12.61 13.40
C PRO A 176 0.29 13.40 12.38
N ALA A 177 1.10 12.72 11.56
CA ALA A 177 1.87 13.37 10.50
C ALA A 177 0.97 13.93 9.41
N PHE A 178 -0.03 13.13 9.02
CA PHE A 178 -1.03 13.46 8.03
C PHE A 178 -2.43 13.26 8.60
N LEU A 179 -3.35 14.13 8.21
CA LEU A 179 -4.76 14.08 8.59
C LEU A 179 -5.62 14.24 7.33
N GLY A 180 -6.72 13.51 7.25
CA GLY A 180 -7.66 13.69 6.15
C GLY A 180 -9.10 13.41 6.48
N ASP A 181 -9.92 13.50 5.45
CA ASP A 181 -11.35 13.28 5.51
C ASP A 181 -11.73 11.81 5.31
N VAL A 182 -12.85 11.40 5.90
CA VAL A 182 -13.44 10.07 5.70
C VAL A 182 -14.71 10.16 4.86
N PRO A 183 -15.07 9.09 4.13
CA PRO A 183 -16.40 8.98 3.57
C PRO A 183 -17.48 9.16 4.63
N ILE A 184 -18.33 10.18 4.47
CA ILE A 184 -19.41 10.49 5.42
C ILE A 184 -20.70 9.70 5.14
N THR A 185 -20.80 9.08 3.96
CA THR A 185 -21.95 8.27 3.57
C THR A 185 -21.60 6.79 3.49
N LEU A 186 -22.61 5.95 3.77
CA LEU A 186 -22.47 4.50 3.62
C LEU A 186 -22.20 4.11 2.16
N ASN A 187 -22.82 4.79 1.19
CA ASN A 187 -22.65 4.47 -0.23
C ASN A 187 -21.21 4.69 -0.69
N ASP A 188 -20.57 5.78 -0.24
CA ASP A 188 -19.17 6.06 -0.56
C ASP A 188 -18.24 5.05 0.09
N SER A 189 -18.50 4.70 1.36
CA SER A 189 -17.76 3.67 2.10
C SER A 189 -17.85 2.29 1.43
N LEU A 190 -19.04 1.89 0.97
CA LEU A 190 -19.26 0.64 0.25
C LEU A 190 -18.61 0.65 -1.14
N SER A 191 -18.66 1.79 -1.84
CA SER A 191 -18.03 1.95 -3.15
C SER A 191 -16.50 1.85 -3.06
N GLN A 192 -15.91 2.49 -2.05
CA GLN A 192 -14.48 2.36 -1.75
C GLN A 192 -14.11 0.91 -1.41
N THR A 193 -14.86 0.28 -0.50
CA THR A 193 -14.64 -1.12 -0.11
C THR A 193 -14.74 -2.06 -1.31
N ARG A 194 -15.73 -1.86 -2.19
CA ARG A 194 -15.89 -2.64 -3.41
C ARG A 194 -14.66 -2.51 -4.31
N ARG A 195 -14.14 -1.29 -4.52
CA ARG A 195 -12.92 -1.06 -5.32
C ARG A 195 -11.72 -1.80 -4.73
N TRP A 196 -11.53 -1.72 -3.41
CA TRP A 196 -10.47 -2.46 -2.72
C TRP A 196 -10.62 -3.96 -2.90
N CYS A 197 -11.83 -4.50 -2.72
CA CYS A 197 -12.08 -5.92 -2.90
C CYS A 197 -11.76 -6.40 -4.32
N VAL A 198 -12.22 -5.68 -5.34
CA VAL A 198 -11.91 -6.04 -6.73
C VAL A 198 -10.41 -6.01 -6.98
N GLY A 199 -9.73 -4.93 -6.59
CA GLY A 199 -8.28 -4.80 -6.79
C GLY A 199 -7.48 -5.89 -6.07
N LEU A 200 -7.81 -6.19 -4.82
CA LEU A 200 -7.12 -7.23 -4.04
C LEU A 200 -7.33 -8.62 -4.63
N LEU A 201 -8.52 -8.89 -5.21
CA LEU A 201 -8.79 -10.13 -5.94
C LEU A 201 -8.02 -10.19 -7.27
N GLU A 202 -7.85 -9.07 -7.98
CA GLU A 202 -6.99 -9.01 -9.16
C GLU A 202 -5.55 -9.42 -8.81
N VAL A 203 -5.00 -8.93 -7.68
CA VAL A 203 -3.67 -9.35 -7.22
C VAL A 203 -3.66 -10.82 -6.83
N THR A 204 -4.68 -11.29 -6.10
CA THR A 204 -4.82 -12.69 -5.66
C THR A 204 -4.77 -13.68 -6.81
N PHE A 205 -5.49 -13.40 -7.90
CA PHE A 205 -5.58 -14.26 -9.07
C PHE A 205 -4.56 -13.92 -10.17
N SER A 206 -3.66 -12.97 -9.92
CA SER A 206 -2.57 -12.65 -10.85
C SER A 206 -1.40 -13.63 -10.73
N LYS A 207 -0.48 -13.56 -11.70
CA LYS A 207 0.84 -14.22 -11.62
C LYS A 207 1.70 -13.76 -10.44
N TYR A 208 1.30 -12.69 -9.75
CA TYR A 208 1.99 -12.14 -8.59
C TYR A 208 1.27 -12.45 -7.27
N CYS A 209 0.42 -13.48 -7.23
CA CYS A 209 -0.26 -13.92 -6.00
C CYS A 209 0.69 -13.98 -4.78
N PRO A 210 0.34 -13.36 -3.62
CA PRO A 210 1.20 -13.33 -2.45
C PRO A 210 1.59 -14.69 -1.86
N ILE A 211 0.72 -15.70 -1.98
CA ILE A 211 0.98 -17.05 -1.43
C ILE A 211 2.00 -17.82 -2.27
N THR A 212 2.07 -17.56 -3.59
CA THR A 212 3.02 -18.23 -4.48
C THR A 212 4.21 -17.34 -4.77
N PHE A 213 4.01 -16.27 -5.53
CA PHE A 213 5.06 -15.32 -5.91
C PHE A 213 5.64 -14.59 -4.70
N GLY A 214 4.79 -14.11 -3.80
CA GLY A 214 5.20 -13.33 -2.63
C GLY A 214 6.03 -14.14 -1.63
N VAL A 215 5.55 -15.33 -1.26
CA VAL A 215 6.29 -16.27 -0.40
C VAL A 215 7.63 -16.65 -1.02
N ARG A 216 7.67 -16.92 -2.33
CA ARG A 216 8.92 -17.23 -3.03
C ARG A 216 9.90 -16.06 -3.03
N SER A 217 9.41 -14.83 -3.16
CA SER A 217 10.25 -13.64 -3.36
C SER A 217 10.71 -13.00 -2.05
N LYS A 218 9.85 -12.93 -1.03
CA LYS A 218 10.13 -12.25 0.25
C LYS A 218 10.14 -13.16 1.47
N GLY A 219 9.81 -14.43 1.30
CA GLY A 219 9.71 -15.41 2.38
C GLY A 219 8.30 -15.54 2.95
N LEU A 220 8.12 -16.59 3.75
CA LEU A 220 6.80 -17.04 4.23
C LEU A 220 6.03 -15.94 4.97
N PHE A 221 6.65 -15.30 5.97
CA PHE A 221 5.94 -14.35 6.83
C PHE A 221 5.48 -13.10 6.08
N MET A 222 6.33 -12.52 5.22
CA MET A 222 5.93 -11.37 4.40
C MET A 222 4.90 -11.77 3.35
N GLY A 223 5.07 -12.93 2.69
CA GLY A 223 4.08 -13.46 1.75
C GLY A 223 2.70 -13.63 2.39
N LEU A 224 2.64 -14.17 3.62
CA LEU A 224 1.40 -14.31 4.38
C LEU A 224 0.82 -12.98 4.85
N ALA A 225 1.66 -12.02 5.26
CA ALA A 225 1.21 -10.68 5.64
C ALA A 225 0.53 -9.96 4.45
N PHE A 226 1.11 -10.06 3.25
CA PHE A 226 0.48 -9.55 2.04
C PHE A 226 -0.76 -10.37 1.65
N ALA A 227 -0.72 -11.70 1.78
CA ALA A 227 -1.86 -12.57 1.50
C ALA A 227 -3.06 -12.25 2.39
N HIS A 228 -2.85 -11.88 3.66
CA HIS A 228 -3.92 -11.48 4.57
C HIS A 228 -4.79 -10.38 3.97
N TYR A 229 -4.18 -9.37 3.34
CA TYR A 229 -4.92 -8.32 2.63
C TYR A 229 -5.50 -8.81 1.32
N ALA A 230 -4.69 -9.44 0.46
CA ALA A 230 -5.12 -9.85 -0.88
C ALA A 230 -6.35 -10.77 -0.84
N PHE A 231 -6.39 -11.70 0.14
CA PHE A 231 -7.47 -12.66 0.32
C PHE A 231 -8.59 -12.18 1.24
N TRP A 232 -8.47 -11.00 1.86
CA TRP A 232 -9.52 -10.44 2.73
C TRP A 232 -10.93 -10.49 2.11
N PRO A 233 -11.13 -10.17 0.81
CA PRO A 233 -12.47 -10.20 0.20
C PRO A 233 -13.12 -11.59 0.20
N ILE A 234 -12.31 -12.66 0.16
CA ILE A 234 -12.79 -14.05 0.12
C ILE A 234 -13.47 -14.44 1.43
N TYR A 235 -13.15 -13.80 2.55
CA TYR A 235 -13.81 -14.05 3.84
C TYR A 235 -15.31 -13.76 3.82
N SER A 236 -15.79 -12.94 2.87
CA SER A 236 -17.23 -12.73 2.67
C SER A 236 -18.00 -14.04 2.44
N VAL A 237 -17.41 -15.04 1.78
CA VAL A 237 -18.06 -16.33 1.48
C VAL A 237 -18.31 -17.16 2.75
N PRO A 238 -17.29 -17.57 3.53
CA PRO A 238 -17.52 -18.35 4.74
C PRO A 238 -18.32 -17.56 5.79
N ILE A 239 -18.15 -16.23 5.88
CA ILE A 239 -18.94 -15.40 6.80
C ILE A 239 -20.42 -15.40 6.41
N THR A 240 -20.74 -15.28 5.12
CA THR A 240 -22.13 -15.33 4.64
C THR A 240 -22.76 -16.69 4.89
N ILE A 241 -22.02 -17.78 4.60
CA ILE A 241 -22.47 -19.14 4.90
C ILE A 241 -22.73 -19.29 6.40
N TYR A 242 -21.80 -18.86 7.25
CA TYR A 242 -21.93 -18.91 8.70
C TYR A 242 -23.10 -18.07 9.22
N GLY A 243 -23.40 -16.92 8.61
CA GLY A 243 -24.51 -16.06 9.00
C GLY A 243 -25.89 -16.63 8.62
N ILE A 244 -25.97 -17.38 7.53
CA ILE A 244 -27.24 -17.94 7.01
C ILE A 244 -27.55 -19.31 7.62
N LEU A 245 -26.51 -20.10 7.96
CA LEU A 245 -26.68 -21.49 8.39
C LEU A 245 -27.51 -21.62 9.69
N PRO A 246 -27.30 -20.84 10.77
CA PRO A 246 -28.10 -20.95 11.99
C PRO A 246 -29.59 -20.58 11.81
N PRO A 247 -29.95 -19.48 11.14
CA PRO A 247 -31.36 -19.19 10.82
C PRO A 247 -32.03 -20.31 10.02
N LEU A 248 -31.35 -20.88 9.02
CA LEU A 248 -31.90 -22.00 8.25
C LEU A 248 -32.10 -23.25 9.11
N ALA A 249 -31.12 -23.59 9.96
CA ALA A 249 -31.23 -24.72 10.86
C ALA A 249 -32.40 -24.55 11.85
N LEU A 250 -32.61 -23.34 12.35
CA LEU A 250 -33.72 -22.99 13.23
C LEU A 250 -35.08 -23.17 12.54
N ILE A 251 -35.23 -22.65 11.32
CA ILE A 251 -36.48 -22.75 10.54
C ILE A 251 -36.81 -24.22 10.23
N ASN A 252 -35.80 -25.05 9.96
CA ASN A 252 -36.00 -26.45 9.59
C ASN A 252 -35.99 -27.41 10.79
N GLY A 253 -35.82 -26.92 12.02
CA GLY A 253 -35.76 -27.76 13.22
C GLY A 253 -34.57 -28.74 13.25
N VAL A 254 -33.51 -28.44 12.49
CA VAL A 254 -32.31 -29.30 12.39
C VAL A 254 -31.28 -28.84 13.41
N SER A 255 -30.70 -29.78 14.16
CA SER A 255 -29.61 -29.47 15.08
C SER A 255 -28.28 -29.35 14.32
N MET A 256 -27.62 -28.19 14.41
CA MET A 256 -26.32 -27.96 13.76
C MET A 256 -25.15 -28.72 14.41
N PHE A 257 -25.26 -29.02 15.70
CA PHE A 257 -24.22 -29.66 16.47
C PHE A 257 -24.74 -30.97 17.07
N PRO A 258 -23.91 -32.01 17.16
CA PRO A 258 -24.31 -33.26 17.79
C PRO A 258 -24.68 -33.04 19.26
N LYS A 259 -25.71 -33.74 19.73
CA LYS A 259 -26.07 -33.74 21.15
C LYS A 259 -24.98 -34.46 21.95
N VAL A 260 -24.40 -33.77 22.92
CA VAL A 260 -23.46 -34.40 23.87
C VAL A 260 -24.25 -35.28 24.84
N ARG A 261 -23.93 -36.58 24.89
CA ARG A 261 -24.40 -37.47 25.96
C ARG A 261 -23.30 -37.59 27.00
N LEU A 262 -23.51 -36.99 28.17
CA LEU A 262 -22.67 -37.27 29.33
C LEU A 262 -23.11 -38.61 29.91
N TYR A 263 -22.28 -39.64 29.76
CA TYR A 263 -22.46 -40.88 30.49
C TYR A 263 -22.00 -40.64 31.92
N LEU A 264 -22.95 -40.53 32.85
CA LEU A 264 -22.65 -40.62 34.28
C LEU A 264 -22.22 -42.06 34.55
N THR A 265 -20.93 -42.28 34.72
CA THR A 265 -20.40 -43.52 35.30
C THR A 265 -20.80 -43.56 36.77
N ASN A 266 -21.76 -44.40 37.12
CA ASN A 266 -22.03 -44.82 38.50
C ASN A 266 -21.04 -45.91 38.90
#